data_AF-A0A3B1J662-F1
#
_entry.id   AF-A0A3B1J662-F1
#
_cell.length_a   1.000
_cell.length_b   1.000
_cell.length_c   1.000
_cell.angle_alpha   90.00
_cell.angle_beta   90.00
_cell.angle_gamma   90.00
#
_symmetry.space_group_name_H-M   'P 1'
#
loop_
_entity.id
_entity.type
_entity.pdbx_description
1 polymer ?
#
loop_
_entity_poly.entity_id
_entity_poly.type
_entity_poly.pdbx_seq_one_letter_code
_entity_poly.pdbx_strand_id
1 'polypeptide(L)'
;MTMFLPSTSIGRSRLCASVHTPYLTEMRIVLMGYKFAGKTSSGNTILGREEIKRTVEIVKRQGEVAGRHITVVEAPGWSDRALKERREAFKQQIMLSASLCPPGPHCLLLVIRVDTAFKEKEGKILNGYMKLFNQRVWSHMMVLFTFGDYLGDTPIEQHIESEGKTLQWLVEKCRNRYHILNNMTWDDDAQVSELLEKVEEVVVANKGCHFKMGRTFLPEVEAKKKGEPAKAKEKMVNAEKQSKNIKKSTSKNHKITTKQ
;
A
#
# COMPACT_ATOMS: atom_id res chain seq x y z
N MET A 1 -42.03 -13.20 -7.58
CA MET A 1 -42.27 -13.95 -6.33
C MET A 1 -41.98 -15.41 -6.63
N THR A 2 -40.70 -15.79 -6.58
CA THR A 2 -40.22 -17.15 -6.86
C THR A 2 -39.75 -17.73 -5.53
N MET A 3 -40.51 -18.71 -5.05
CA MET A 3 -40.27 -19.41 -3.79
C MET A 3 -39.03 -20.30 -3.92
N PHE A 4 -38.07 -20.11 -3.01
CA PHE A 4 -37.03 -21.09 -2.74
C PHE A 4 -37.66 -22.33 -2.08
N LEU A 5 -37.39 -23.51 -2.63
CA LEU A 5 -37.71 -24.80 -1.99
C LEU A 5 -36.58 -25.20 -1.02
N PRO A 6 -36.89 -25.84 0.12
CA PRO A 6 -35.90 -26.30 1.07
C PRO A 6 -35.36 -27.67 0.67
N SER A 7 -34.04 -27.84 0.71
CA SER A 7 -33.38 -29.15 0.59
C SER A 7 -33.05 -29.68 1.98
N THR A 8 -33.65 -30.80 2.36
CA THR A 8 -33.15 -31.65 3.44
C THR A 8 -32.67 -32.97 2.85
N SER A 9 -31.44 -33.37 3.18
CA SER A 9 -31.18 -34.57 4.00
C SER A 9 -29.79 -35.16 3.80
N ILE A 10 -29.31 -35.75 4.91
CA ILE A 10 -28.35 -36.84 5.07
C ILE A 10 -26.86 -36.47 5.14
N GLY A 11 -26.34 -36.74 6.34
CA GLY A 11 -24.96 -36.52 6.72
C GLY A 11 -23.97 -37.42 5.98
N ARG A 12 -22.82 -36.83 5.69
CA ARG A 12 -21.53 -37.49 5.83
C ARG A 12 -20.65 -36.54 6.62
N SER A 13 -20.30 -36.96 7.82
CA SER A 13 -19.20 -36.43 8.60
C SER A 13 -17.93 -36.47 7.74
N ARG A 14 -17.63 -35.36 7.07
CA ARG A 14 -16.27 -35.08 6.63
C ARG A 14 -15.60 -34.48 7.86
N LEU A 15 -14.56 -35.15 8.35
CA LEU A 15 -13.59 -34.46 9.18
C LEU A 15 -13.17 -33.20 8.40
N CYS A 16 -13.54 -32.04 8.92
CA CYS A 16 -12.95 -30.79 8.50
C CYS A 16 -11.46 -30.92 8.81
N ALA A 17 -10.66 -31.29 7.82
CA ALA A 17 -9.23 -31.04 7.88
C ALA A 17 -9.11 -29.55 8.12
N SER A 18 -8.66 -29.17 9.32
CA SER A 18 -8.18 -27.81 9.58
C SER A 18 -7.19 -27.52 8.48
N VAL A 19 -7.58 -26.66 7.55
CA VAL A 19 -6.65 -26.10 6.57
C VAL A 19 -5.74 -25.25 7.44
N HIS A 20 -4.63 -25.84 7.85
CA HIS A 20 -3.58 -25.14 8.57
C HIS A 20 -3.08 -24.09 7.58
N THR A 21 -3.58 -22.87 7.69
CA THR A 21 -2.99 -21.73 7.00
C THR A 21 -1.57 -21.63 7.52
N PRO A 22 -0.55 -21.75 6.66
CA PRO A 22 0.83 -21.64 7.11
C PRO A 22 1.02 -20.25 7.72
N TYR A 23 1.29 -20.24 9.03
CA TYR A 23 1.62 -19.02 9.77
C TYR A 23 2.87 -18.39 9.14
N LEU A 24 2.72 -17.21 8.56
CA LEU A 24 3.84 -16.53 7.91
C LEU A 24 4.59 -15.70 8.96
N THR A 25 5.80 -16.16 9.30
CA THR A 25 6.69 -15.44 10.22
C THR A 25 7.21 -14.12 9.64
N GLU A 26 7.17 -13.96 8.31
CA GLU A 26 7.55 -12.73 7.61
C GLU A 26 6.49 -12.36 6.57
N MET A 27 6.07 -11.09 6.57
CA MET A 27 5.16 -10.54 5.58
C MET A 27 5.74 -9.29 4.90
N ARG A 28 5.57 -9.20 3.57
CA ARG A 28 6.00 -8.06 2.78
C ARG A 28 4.82 -7.49 2.00
N ILE A 29 4.41 -6.29 2.35
CA ILE A 29 3.21 -5.64 1.87
C ILE A 29 3.59 -4.35 1.13
N VAL A 30 2.98 -4.12 -0.04
CA VAL A 30 3.08 -2.84 -0.75
C VAL A 30 1.74 -2.12 -0.66
N LEU A 31 1.74 -0.87 -0.18
CA LEU A 31 0.57 0.00 -0.16
C LEU A 31 0.55 0.87 -1.42
N MET A 32 -0.53 0.79 -2.20
CA MET A 32 -0.74 1.60 -3.39
C MET A 32 -2.16 2.16 -3.43
N GLY A 33 -2.38 3.28 -4.09
CA GLY A 33 -3.69 3.95 -4.07
C GLY A 33 -3.61 5.41 -4.51
N TYR A 34 -4.77 6.04 -4.70
CA TYR A 34 -4.86 7.47 -5.01
C TYR A 34 -4.14 8.32 -3.95
N LYS A 35 -3.71 9.53 -4.31
CA LYS A 35 -3.14 10.48 -3.34
C LYS A 35 -4.15 10.74 -2.21
N PHE A 36 -3.69 10.81 -0.96
CA PHE A 36 -4.56 11.00 0.21
C PHE A 36 -5.55 9.87 0.51
N ALA A 37 -5.39 8.69 -0.10
CA ALA A 37 -6.21 7.52 0.23
C ALA A 37 -5.96 6.93 1.64
N GLY A 38 -5.05 7.51 2.44
CA GLY A 38 -4.74 6.99 3.77
C GLY A 38 -3.63 5.94 3.82
N LYS A 39 -2.78 5.82 2.78
CA LYS A 39 -1.65 4.86 2.74
C LYS A 39 -0.69 5.01 3.92
N THR A 40 -0.23 6.24 4.20
CA THR A 40 0.71 6.49 5.31
C THR A 40 0.09 6.09 6.65
N SER A 41 -1.15 6.50 6.91
CA SER A 41 -1.90 6.13 8.11
C SER A 41 -2.07 4.61 8.20
N SER A 42 -2.44 3.95 7.10
CA SER A 42 -2.58 2.48 7.07
C SER A 42 -1.27 1.78 7.39
N GLY A 43 -0.14 2.27 6.88
CA GLY A 43 1.18 1.71 7.18
C GLY A 43 1.60 1.92 8.64
N ASN A 44 1.15 2.99 9.27
CA ASN A 44 1.38 3.28 10.69
C ASN A 44 0.52 2.35 11.57
N THR A 45 -0.77 2.23 11.25
CA THR A 45 -1.71 1.30 11.91
C THR A 45 -1.22 -0.14 11.83
N ILE A 46 -0.84 -0.61 10.63
CA ILE A 46 -0.32 -1.97 10.42
C ILE A 46 0.94 -2.25 11.27
N LEU A 47 1.74 -1.23 11.57
CA LEU A 47 2.98 -1.37 12.34
C LEU A 47 2.84 -0.93 13.81
N GLY A 48 1.63 -0.58 14.26
CA GLY A 48 1.35 -0.14 15.63
C GLY A 48 2.14 1.08 16.08
N ARG A 49 2.53 1.98 15.16
CA ARG A 49 3.33 3.17 15.52
C ARG A 49 3.11 4.37 14.62
N GLU A 50 3.14 5.56 15.21
CA GLU A 50 2.99 6.81 14.48
C GLU A 50 4.34 7.32 13.95
N GLU A 51 4.52 7.29 12.63
CA GLU A 51 5.62 7.97 11.95
C GLU A 51 5.06 9.12 11.09
N ILE A 52 5.39 10.37 11.46
CA ILE A 52 4.90 11.61 10.82
C ILE A 52 5.68 11.94 9.53
N LYS A 53 5.86 10.96 8.64
CA LYS A 53 6.50 11.19 7.34
C LYS A 53 5.51 10.99 6.20
N ARG A 54 4.70 12.02 5.94
CA ARG A 54 4.02 12.19 4.65
C ARG A 54 5.07 12.56 3.62
N THR A 55 5.48 11.61 2.77
CA THR A 55 6.48 11.88 1.74
C THR A 55 5.90 11.67 0.35
N VAL A 56 6.49 12.36 -0.63
CA VAL A 56 6.20 12.18 -2.06
C VAL A 56 6.98 11.00 -2.65
N GLU A 57 7.70 10.27 -1.78
CA GLU A 57 8.70 9.26 -2.11
C GLU A 57 8.24 7.87 -1.64
N ILE A 58 8.96 6.84 -2.06
CA ILE A 58 8.70 5.47 -1.62
C ILE A 58 9.24 5.32 -0.19
N VAL A 59 8.40 4.85 0.74
CA VAL A 59 8.80 4.67 2.14
C VAL A 59 8.73 3.21 2.52
N LYS A 60 9.87 2.62 2.90
CA LYS A 60 9.93 1.29 3.51
C LYS A 60 9.94 1.42 5.03
N ARG A 61 9.05 0.70 5.70
CA ARG A 61 8.98 0.56 7.16
C ARG A 61 8.97 -0.92 7.53
N GLN A 62 9.54 -1.25 8.68
CA GLN A 62 9.58 -2.62 9.20
C GLN A 62 9.31 -2.65 10.70
N GLY A 63 8.68 -3.71 11.20
CA GLY A 63 8.40 -3.90 12.61
C GLY A 63 7.93 -5.32 12.91
N GLU A 64 7.86 -5.65 14.20
CA GLU A 64 7.27 -6.89 14.67
C GLU A 64 5.85 -6.62 15.15
N VAL A 65 4.88 -7.38 14.65
CA VAL A 65 3.46 -7.22 14.97
C VAL A 65 2.82 -8.60 15.06
N ALA A 66 2.12 -8.89 16.15
CA ALA A 66 1.50 -10.19 16.40
C ALA A 66 2.45 -11.39 16.17
N GLY A 67 3.71 -11.27 16.60
CA GLY A 67 4.77 -12.28 16.46
C GLY A 67 5.35 -12.44 15.05
N ARG A 68 5.05 -11.52 14.13
CA ARG A 68 5.43 -11.59 12.71
C ARG A 68 6.32 -10.41 12.33
N HIS A 69 7.30 -10.65 11.48
CA HIS A 69 8.15 -9.61 10.90
C HIS A 69 7.43 -8.99 9.70
N ILE A 70 6.92 -7.77 9.86
CA ILE A 70 6.18 -7.07 8.82
C ILE A 70 7.07 -6.03 8.14
N THR A 71 7.11 -6.08 6.81
CA THR A 71 7.66 -5.03 5.95
C THR A 71 6.52 -4.37 5.19
N VAL A 72 6.36 -3.05 5.37
CA VAL A 72 5.39 -2.25 4.64
C VAL A 72 6.14 -1.27 3.75
N VAL A 73 5.86 -1.29 2.45
CA VAL A 73 6.39 -0.31 1.50
C VAL A 73 5.25 0.53 0.94
N GLU A 74 5.27 1.82 1.25
CA GLU A 74 4.34 2.79 0.70
C GLU A 74 4.83 3.29 -0.66
N ALA A 75 4.02 3.11 -1.69
CA ALA A 75 4.25 3.68 -3.00
C ALA A 75 3.61 5.08 -3.12
N PRO A 76 4.19 6.00 -3.92
CA PRO A 76 3.59 7.29 -4.24
C PRO A 76 2.17 7.15 -4.80
N GLY A 77 1.28 8.05 -4.37
CA GLY A 77 -0.11 8.06 -4.84
C GLY A 77 -0.27 8.66 -6.23
N TRP A 78 -1.15 8.06 -7.05
CA TRP A 78 -1.50 8.64 -8.35
C TRP A 78 -2.48 9.82 -8.19
N SER A 79 -2.56 10.64 -9.25
CA SER A 79 -3.50 11.75 -9.35
C SER A 79 -3.97 11.95 -10.80
N ASP A 80 -5.08 12.65 -10.98
CA ASP A 80 -5.73 12.83 -12.28
C ASP A 80 -4.86 13.61 -13.28
N ARG A 81 -4.00 14.51 -12.78
CA ARG A 81 -3.06 15.28 -13.61
C ARG A 81 -1.88 14.45 -14.13
N ALA A 82 -1.73 13.19 -13.70
CA ALA A 82 -0.59 12.34 -14.02
C ALA A 82 -0.88 11.27 -15.08
N LEU A 83 -2.08 11.25 -15.69
CA LEU A 83 -2.56 10.06 -16.41
C LEU A 83 -2.05 9.87 -17.84
N LYS A 84 -1.86 10.95 -18.59
CA LYS A 84 -1.37 10.83 -19.98
C LYS A 84 0.16 10.72 -20.04
N GLU A 85 0.88 11.44 -19.16
CA GLU A 85 2.35 11.55 -19.25
C GLU A 85 3.12 10.66 -18.26
N ARG A 86 2.47 10.08 -17.23
CA ARG A 86 3.17 9.40 -16.13
C ARG A 86 2.69 7.98 -15.80
N ARG A 87 2.06 7.27 -16.75
CA ARG A 87 1.73 5.83 -16.60
C ARG A 87 2.97 4.97 -16.38
N GLU A 88 4.00 5.16 -17.20
CA GLU A 88 5.25 4.42 -17.06
C GLU A 88 6.00 4.83 -15.78
N ALA A 89 6.01 6.12 -15.44
CA ALA A 89 6.58 6.59 -14.17
C ALA A 89 5.88 5.98 -12.95
N PHE A 90 4.54 5.85 -12.98
CA PHE A 90 3.77 5.17 -11.95
C PHE A 90 4.13 3.69 -11.85
N LYS A 91 4.18 2.99 -12.99
CA LYS A 91 4.65 1.60 -13.05
C LYS A 91 6.04 1.49 -12.44
N GLN A 92 6.98 2.35 -12.82
CA GLN A 92 8.34 2.39 -12.26
C GLN A 92 8.32 2.56 -10.74
N GLN A 93 7.47 3.43 -10.20
CA GLN A 93 7.34 3.63 -8.75
C GLN A 93 6.82 2.38 -8.03
N ILE A 94 5.80 1.71 -8.57
CA ILE A 94 5.31 0.44 -8.00
C ILE A 94 6.39 -0.65 -8.12
N MET A 95 7.11 -0.71 -9.25
CA MET A 95 8.19 -1.67 -9.45
C MET A 95 9.35 -1.43 -8.47
N LEU A 96 9.76 -0.17 -8.29
CA LEU A 96 10.75 0.23 -7.29
C LEU A 96 10.26 -0.16 -5.89
N SER A 97 9.00 0.11 -5.55
CA SER A 97 8.39 -0.24 -4.27
C SER A 97 8.44 -1.75 -4.01
N ALA A 98 8.02 -2.56 -5.00
CA ALA A 98 8.08 -4.02 -4.90
C ALA A 98 9.52 -4.54 -4.77
N SER A 99 10.51 -3.87 -5.39
CA SER A 99 11.92 -4.24 -5.29
C SER A 99 12.55 -4.00 -3.90
N LEU A 100 11.87 -3.27 -3.02
CA LEU A 100 12.27 -3.07 -1.63
C LEU A 100 11.78 -4.20 -0.71
N CYS A 101 11.03 -5.15 -1.28
CA CYS A 101 10.48 -6.34 -0.64
C CYS A 101 11.06 -7.64 -1.22
N PRO A 102 12.39 -7.88 -1.26
CA PRO A 102 12.95 -9.11 -1.82
C PRO A 102 12.43 -10.36 -1.09
N PRO A 103 12.16 -11.49 -1.78
CA PRO A 103 12.21 -11.68 -3.25
C PRO A 103 11.03 -11.08 -4.05
N GLY A 104 9.97 -10.68 -3.35
CA GLY A 104 8.84 -9.89 -3.85
C GLY A 104 7.78 -9.71 -2.74
N PRO A 105 6.80 -8.82 -2.91
CA PRO A 105 5.73 -8.65 -1.94
C PRO A 105 4.79 -9.86 -1.92
N HIS A 106 4.31 -10.22 -0.73
CA HIS A 106 3.25 -11.21 -0.52
C HIS A 106 1.88 -10.66 -0.95
N CYS A 107 1.63 -9.39 -0.65
CA CYS A 107 0.38 -8.73 -0.99
C CYS A 107 0.59 -7.28 -1.44
N LEU A 108 -0.19 -6.85 -2.43
CA LEU A 108 -0.35 -5.46 -2.82
C LEU A 108 -1.71 -4.97 -2.31
N LEU A 109 -1.70 -4.09 -1.31
CA LEU A 109 -2.92 -3.49 -0.78
C LEU A 109 -3.27 -2.24 -1.60
N LEU A 110 -4.42 -2.30 -2.25
CA LEU A 110 -5.00 -1.18 -2.96
C LEU A 110 -5.89 -0.38 -2.02
N VAL A 111 -5.38 0.77 -1.57
CA VAL A 111 -6.05 1.62 -0.58
C VAL A 111 -7.11 2.49 -1.25
N ILE A 112 -8.36 2.34 -0.80
CA ILE A 112 -9.55 3.04 -1.27
C ILE A 112 -10.25 3.64 -0.05
N ARG A 113 -10.67 4.91 -0.13
CA ARG A 113 -11.43 5.53 0.97
C ARG A 113 -12.90 5.26 0.76
N VAL A 114 -13.63 4.93 1.82
CA VAL A 114 -15.09 4.73 1.75
C VAL A 114 -15.85 6.05 1.73
N ASP A 115 -15.27 7.13 2.25
CA ASP A 115 -15.87 8.47 2.31
C ASP A 115 -15.81 9.24 0.99
N THR A 116 -15.16 8.67 -0.03
CA THR A 116 -15.05 9.27 -1.36
C THR A 116 -15.58 8.31 -2.42
N ALA A 117 -16.38 8.83 -3.33
CA ALA A 117 -16.95 8.03 -4.39
C ALA A 117 -15.88 7.43 -5.33
N PHE A 118 -16.00 6.15 -5.66
CA PHE A 118 -15.16 5.44 -6.62
C PHE A 118 -15.91 5.26 -7.93
N LYS A 119 -15.87 6.29 -8.79
CA LYS A 119 -16.66 6.35 -10.02
C LYS A 119 -15.88 5.84 -11.23
N GLU A 120 -16.56 5.83 -12.38
CA GLU A 120 -16.05 5.25 -13.63
C GLU A 120 -14.71 5.86 -14.06
N LYS A 121 -14.49 7.15 -13.78
CA LYS A 121 -13.24 7.85 -14.06
C LYS A 121 -12.08 7.20 -13.29
N GLU A 122 -12.23 7.01 -11.99
CA GLU A 122 -11.24 6.38 -11.11
C GLU A 122 -10.98 4.93 -11.52
N GLY A 123 -12.02 4.19 -11.88
CA GLY A 123 -11.90 2.83 -12.42
C GLY A 123 -11.10 2.76 -13.73
N LYS A 124 -11.38 3.65 -14.69
CA LYS A 124 -10.64 3.74 -15.97
C LYS A 124 -9.17 4.07 -15.74
N ILE A 125 -8.89 4.97 -14.80
CA ILE A 125 -7.55 5.36 -14.38
C ILE A 125 -6.78 4.17 -13.84
N LEU A 126 -7.35 3.51 -12.84
CA LEU A 126 -6.76 2.35 -12.19
C LEU A 126 -6.50 1.23 -13.19
N ASN A 127 -7.49 0.90 -14.03
CA ASN A 127 -7.35 -0.11 -15.07
C ASN A 127 -6.22 0.24 -16.05
N GLY A 128 -6.07 1.53 -16.40
CA GLY A 128 -4.98 2.02 -17.24
C GLY A 128 -3.58 1.77 -16.64
N TYR A 129 -3.43 1.94 -15.32
CA TYR A 129 -2.19 1.60 -14.62
C TYR A 129 -1.97 0.09 -14.52
N MET A 130 -3.03 -0.68 -14.24
CA MET A 130 -2.94 -2.12 -14.03
C MET A 130 -2.64 -2.90 -15.31
N LYS A 131 -3.01 -2.37 -16.47
CA LYS A 131 -2.62 -2.91 -17.79
C LYS A 131 -1.10 -2.97 -18.03
N LEU A 132 -0.31 -2.22 -17.25
CA LEU A 132 1.15 -2.23 -17.34
C LEU A 132 1.78 -3.43 -16.62
N PHE A 133 1.02 -4.10 -15.75
CA PHE A 133 1.43 -5.31 -15.05
C PHE A 133 0.86 -6.54 -15.74
N ASN A 134 1.42 -7.70 -15.46
CA ASN A 134 0.82 -8.96 -15.90
C ASN A 134 -0.52 -9.20 -15.15
N GLN A 135 -1.38 -10.03 -15.72
CA GLN A 135 -2.66 -10.39 -15.11
C GLN A 135 -2.52 -11.05 -13.72
N ARG A 136 -1.34 -11.58 -13.37
CA ARG A 136 -1.08 -12.17 -12.05
C ARG A 136 -0.95 -11.14 -10.94
N VAL A 137 -0.85 -9.84 -11.24
CA VAL A 137 -0.85 -8.79 -10.20
C VAL A 137 -2.14 -8.87 -9.37
N TRP A 138 -3.28 -9.07 -10.04
CA TRP A 138 -4.59 -9.17 -9.40
C TRP A 138 -4.69 -10.35 -8.43
N SER A 139 -3.98 -11.45 -8.70
CA SER A 139 -3.96 -12.59 -7.77
C SER A 139 -3.22 -12.29 -6.48
N HIS A 140 -2.37 -11.27 -6.41
CA HIS A 140 -1.68 -10.83 -5.21
C HIS A 140 -2.25 -9.53 -4.61
N MET A 141 -3.34 -9.00 -5.18
CA MET A 141 -3.97 -7.76 -4.73
C MET A 141 -5.15 -7.98 -3.81
N MET A 142 -5.31 -7.09 -2.84
CA MET A 142 -6.47 -6.99 -1.95
C MET A 142 -6.86 -5.53 -1.78
N VAL A 143 -8.16 -5.23 -1.71
CA VAL A 143 -8.64 -3.87 -1.46
C VAL A 143 -8.56 -3.57 0.03
N LEU A 144 -7.95 -2.44 0.39
CA LEU A 144 -7.93 -1.94 1.76
C LEU A 144 -8.81 -0.70 1.84
N PHE A 145 -9.97 -0.83 2.48
CA PHE A 145 -10.88 0.28 2.72
C PHE A 145 -10.40 1.09 3.92
N THR A 146 -10.25 2.40 3.75
CA THR A 146 -9.90 3.34 4.83
C THR A 146 -11.08 4.26 5.12
N PHE A 147 -11.02 4.95 6.27
CA PHE A 147 -12.11 5.78 6.79
C PHE A 147 -13.38 4.96 7.08
N GLY A 148 -13.21 3.71 7.53
CA GLY A 148 -14.33 2.80 7.80
C GLY A 148 -15.34 3.32 8.83
N ASP A 149 -14.94 4.27 9.66
CA ASP A 149 -15.81 5.03 10.58
C ASP A 149 -16.94 5.77 9.85
N TYR A 150 -16.76 6.15 8.58
CA TYR A 150 -17.82 6.76 7.76
C TYR A 150 -18.95 5.79 7.37
N LEU A 151 -18.75 4.48 7.51
CA LEU A 151 -19.80 3.51 7.23
C LEU A 151 -20.89 3.50 8.31
N GLY A 152 -20.56 3.92 9.54
CA GLY A 152 -21.43 3.75 10.70
C GLY A 152 -21.85 2.28 10.86
N ASP A 153 -23.15 2.01 10.94
CA ASP A 153 -23.70 0.66 11.02
C ASP A 153 -23.86 -0.03 9.64
N THR A 154 -23.46 0.62 8.55
CA THR A 154 -23.60 0.07 7.20
C THR A 154 -22.52 -0.99 6.94
N PRO A 155 -22.88 -2.25 6.62
CA PRO A 155 -21.91 -3.25 6.22
C PRO A 155 -21.14 -2.81 4.96
N ILE A 156 -19.86 -3.18 4.87
CA ILE A 156 -19.02 -2.82 3.71
C ILE A 156 -19.57 -3.41 2.40
N GLU A 157 -20.22 -4.56 2.46
CA GLU A 157 -20.86 -5.22 1.32
C GLU A 157 -21.97 -4.34 0.74
N GLN A 158 -22.80 -3.76 1.61
CA GLN A 158 -23.85 -2.82 1.19
C GLN A 158 -23.26 -1.52 0.62
N HIS A 159 -22.13 -1.03 1.18
CA HIS A 159 -21.41 0.09 0.59
C HIS A 159 -20.87 -0.24 -0.82
N ILE A 160 -20.24 -1.40 -1.00
CA ILE A 160 -19.75 -1.86 -2.30
C ILE A 160 -20.88 -1.97 -3.33
N GLU A 161 -22.02 -2.51 -2.92
CA GLU A 161 -23.20 -2.63 -3.77
C GLU A 161 -23.76 -1.26 -4.19
N SER A 162 -23.95 -0.36 -3.22
CA SER A 162 -24.54 0.96 -3.43
C SER A 162 -23.63 1.94 -4.18
N GLU A 163 -22.30 1.83 -4.04
CA GLU A 163 -21.34 2.70 -4.72
C GLU A 163 -21.35 2.49 -6.24
N GLY A 164 -21.69 1.26 -6.66
CA GLY A 164 -22.02 0.89 -8.03
C GLY A 164 -21.02 -0.04 -8.72
N LYS A 165 -21.29 -0.33 -10.00
CA LYS A 165 -20.59 -1.36 -10.80
C LYS A 165 -19.07 -1.21 -10.86
N THR A 166 -18.55 0.02 -10.76
CA THR A 166 -17.11 0.27 -10.85
C THR A 166 -16.36 -0.25 -9.62
N LEU A 167 -16.90 -0.05 -8.41
CA LEU A 167 -16.29 -0.58 -7.19
C LEU A 167 -16.49 -2.10 -7.11
N GLN A 168 -17.67 -2.59 -7.47
CA GLN A 168 -17.95 -4.04 -7.56
C GLN A 168 -16.95 -4.74 -8.50
N TRP A 169 -16.73 -4.19 -9.70
CA TRP A 169 -15.72 -4.69 -10.64
C TRP A 169 -14.33 -4.76 -10.03
N LEU A 170 -13.93 -3.74 -9.26
CA LEU A 170 -12.62 -3.72 -8.63
C LEU A 170 -12.47 -4.82 -7.57
N VAL A 171 -13.48 -4.97 -6.71
CA VAL A 171 -13.50 -6.00 -5.66
C VAL A 171 -13.48 -7.40 -6.30
N GLU A 172 -14.26 -7.60 -7.36
CA GLU A 172 -14.27 -8.86 -8.13
C GLU A 172 -12.90 -9.14 -8.77
N LYS A 173 -12.23 -8.13 -9.34
CA LYS A 173 -10.85 -8.27 -9.85
C LYS A 173 -9.87 -8.69 -8.77
N CYS A 174 -10.08 -8.24 -7.53
CA CYS A 174 -9.30 -8.65 -6.37
C CYS A 174 -9.78 -9.98 -5.75
N ARG A 175 -10.65 -10.73 -6.44
CA ARG A 175 -11.24 -12.01 -6.02
C ARG A 175 -12.02 -11.92 -4.72
N ASN A 176 -12.77 -10.82 -4.55
CA ASN A 176 -13.54 -10.52 -3.34
C ASN A 176 -12.71 -10.45 -2.06
N ARG A 177 -11.42 -10.12 -2.19
CA ARG A 177 -10.53 -9.89 -1.05
C ARG A 177 -10.52 -8.41 -0.70
N TYR A 178 -11.01 -8.11 0.48
CA TYR A 178 -10.94 -6.78 1.06
C TYR A 178 -10.89 -6.81 2.59
N HIS A 179 -10.44 -5.71 3.16
CA HIS A 179 -10.41 -5.46 4.59
C HIS A 179 -10.68 -3.98 4.86
N ILE A 180 -11.34 -3.68 5.98
CA ILE A 180 -11.63 -2.31 6.42
C ILE A 180 -10.65 -1.97 7.54
N LEU A 181 -9.89 -0.90 7.37
CA LEU A 181 -8.91 -0.46 8.35
C LEU A 181 -9.30 0.91 8.90
N ASN A 182 -9.56 0.96 10.21
CA ASN A 182 -9.84 2.20 10.91
C ASN A 182 -8.53 2.78 11.47
N ASN A 183 -8.04 3.83 10.81
CA ASN A 183 -6.79 4.48 11.20
C ASN A 183 -6.90 5.39 12.43
N MET A 184 -8.10 5.56 13.00
CA MET A 184 -8.32 6.33 14.22
C MET A 184 -8.09 5.48 15.49
N THR A 185 -8.19 4.15 15.36
CA THR A 185 -7.97 3.16 16.43
C THR A 185 -6.71 2.35 16.13
N TRP A 186 -5.56 3.02 16.11
CA TRP A 186 -4.28 2.44 15.68
C TRP A 186 -3.68 1.43 16.69
N ASP A 187 -4.25 1.37 17.89
CA ASP A 187 -3.93 0.46 18.99
C ASP A 187 -4.85 -0.79 19.05
N ASP A 188 -5.79 -0.90 18.12
CA ASP A 188 -6.64 -2.08 17.99
C ASP A 188 -5.89 -3.19 17.22
N ASP A 189 -5.26 -4.08 17.98
CA ASP A 189 -4.51 -5.22 17.43
C ASP A 189 -5.40 -6.23 16.68
N ALA A 190 -6.73 -6.23 16.90
CA ALA A 190 -7.63 -7.19 16.28
C ALA A 190 -7.80 -6.91 14.78
N GLN A 191 -8.05 -5.65 14.40
CA GLN A 191 -8.18 -5.29 12.97
C GLN A 191 -6.91 -5.63 12.19
N VAL A 192 -5.73 -5.39 12.80
CA VAL A 192 -4.44 -5.67 12.16
C VAL A 192 -4.23 -7.18 12.07
N SER A 193 -4.55 -7.94 13.11
CA SER A 193 -4.43 -9.40 13.09
C SER A 193 -5.30 -10.02 11.98
N GLU A 194 -6.56 -9.60 11.87
CA GLU A 194 -7.47 -10.04 10.80
C GLU A 194 -6.97 -9.65 9.39
N LEU A 195 -6.39 -8.46 9.25
CA LEU A 195 -5.76 -8.06 7.99
C LEU A 195 -4.60 -8.98 7.62
N LEU A 196 -3.74 -9.33 8.58
CA LEU A 196 -2.58 -10.19 8.36
C LEU A 196 -3.00 -11.62 8.02
N GLU A 197 -4.06 -12.14 8.64
CA GLU A 197 -4.65 -13.44 8.27
C GLU A 197 -5.15 -13.44 6.82
N LYS A 198 -5.87 -12.40 6.39
CA LYS A 198 -6.28 -12.25 4.98
C LYS A 198 -5.08 -12.14 4.03
N VAL A 199 -3.97 -11.57 4.46
CA VAL A 199 -2.71 -11.57 3.68
C VAL A 199 -2.12 -12.98 3.58
N GLU A 200 -2.20 -13.81 4.62
CA GLU A 200 -1.82 -15.23 4.56
C GLU A 200 -2.68 -15.99 3.56
N GLU A 201 -4.00 -15.76 3.55
CA GLU A 201 -4.92 -16.35 2.56
C GLU A 201 -4.54 -15.96 1.12
N VAL A 202 -4.10 -14.71 0.89
CA VAL A 202 -3.56 -14.29 -0.41
C VAL A 202 -2.36 -15.16 -0.79
N VAL A 203 -1.44 -15.42 0.13
CA VAL A 203 -0.24 -16.23 -0.13
C VAL A 203 -0.58 -17.70 -0.37
N VAL A 204 -1.50 -18.27 0.42
CA VAL A 204 -2.00 -19.64 0.25
C VAL A 204 -2.67 -19.80 -1.11
N ALA A 205 -3.54 -18.87 -1.50
CA ALA A 205 -4.19 -18.85 -2.82
C ALA A 205 -3.19 -18.73 -3.98
N ASN A 206 -1.98 -18.23 -3.73
CA ASN A 206 -0.87 -18.18 -4.69
C ASN A 206 0.18 -19.28 -4.45
N LYS A 207 -0.18 -20.37 -3.75
CA LYS A 207 0.69 -21.54 -3.51
C LYS A 207 2.01 -21.17 -2.83
N GLY A 208 1.97 -20.24 -1.88
CA GLY A 208 3.17 -19.76 -1.17
C GLY A 208 4.03 -18.78 -1.99
N CYS A 209 3.64 -18.43 -3.21
CA CYS A 209 4.42 -17.52 -4.05
C CYS A 209 4.19 -16.05 -3.67
N HIS A 210 5.26 -15.28 -3.72
CA HIS A 210 5.20 -13.82 -3.75
C HIS A 210 4.98 -13.31 -5.18
N PHE A 211 4.53 -12.06 -5.30
CA PHE A 211 4.41 -11.42 -6.59
C PHE A 211 5.79 -11.20 -7.22
N LYS A 212 6.01 -11.83 -8.38
CA LYS A 212 7.25 -11.70 -9.15
C LYS A 212 7.16 -10.53 -10.11
N MET A 213 8.12 -9.61 -10.00
CA MET A 213 8.31 -8.53 -10.96
C MET A 213 8.90 -9.09 -12.26
N GLY A 214 8.47 -8.56 -13.41
CA GLY A 214 9.07 -8.91 -14.71
C GLY A 214 10.54 -8.49 -14.77
N ARG A 215 11.41 -9.35 -15.33
CA ARG A 215 12.89 -9.20 -15.34
C ARG A 215 13.40 -7.92 -16.00
N THR A 216 12.61 -7.26 -16.84
CA THR A 216 13.03 -6.13 -17.69
C THR A 216 13.37 -4.85 -16.94
N PHE A 217 13.09 -4.73 -15.64
CA PHE A 217 13.23 -3.47 -14.89
C PHE A 217 14.24 -3.49 -13.74
N LEU A 218 14.86 -4.65 -13.47
CA LEU A 218 15.90 -4.79 -12.44
C LEU A 218 17.07 -3.80 -12.64
N PRO A 219 17.57 -3.53 -13.87
CA PRO A 219 18.69 -2.61 -14.08
C PRO A 219 18.37 -1.15 -13.74
N GLU A 220 17.16 -0.67 -14.07
CA GLU A 220 16.75 0.72 -13.84
C GLU A 220 16.48 0.99 -12.35
N VAL A 221 15.96 -0.02 -11.65
CA VAL A 221 15.78 -0.03 -10.20
C VAL A 221 17.13 -0.04 -9.47
N GLU A 222 18.08 -0.86 -9.91
CA GLU A 222 19.44 -0.92 -9.35
C GLU A 222 20.21 0.39 -9.58
N ALA A 223 20.05 1.03 -10.74
CA ALA A 223 20.65 2.33 -11.04
C ALA A 223 20.11 3.44 -10.12
N LYS A 224 18.80 3.47 -9.84
CA LYS A 224 18.19 4.44 -8.90
C LYS A 224 18.60 4.17 -7.45
N LYS A 225 18.64 2.91 -7.00
CA LYS A 225 19.16 2.53 -5.67
C LYS A 225 20.60 3.00 -5.45
N LYS A 226 21.46 2.95 -6.48
CA LYS A 226 22.85 3.44 -6.40
C LYS A 226 22.96 4.98 -6.41
N GLY A 227 22.01 5.67 -7.06
CA GLY A 227 22.04 7.13 -7.21
C GLY A 227 21.49 7.94 -6.03
N GLU A 228 20.52 7.40 -5.28
CA GLU A 228 19.91 8.07 -4.12
C GLU A 228 20.89 8.44 -2.98
N PRO A 229 21.77 7.52 -2.51
CA PRO A 229 22.73 7.88 -1.46
C PRO A 229 23.76 8.92 -1.92
N ALA A 230 24.10 8.95 -3.21
CA ALA A 230 25.00 9.95 -3.78
C ALA A 230 24.35 11.35 -3.80
N LYS A 231 23.09 11.45 -4.25
CA LYS A 231 22.34 12.71 -4.28
C LYS A 231 22.02 13.25 -2.88
N ALA A 232 21.74 12.37 -1.91
CA ALA A 232 21.53 12.78 -0.52
C ALA A 232 22.81 13.35 0.11
N LYS A 233 23.96 12.70 -0.12
CA LYS A 233 25.28 13.20 0.32
C LYS A 233 25.60 14.55 -0.32
N GLU A 234 25.35 14.72 -1.61
CA GLU A 234 25.60 15.98 -2.31
C GLU A 234 24.73 17.13 -1.79
N LYS A 235 23.44 16.86 -1.49
CA LYS A 235 22.54 17.84 -0.86
C LYS A 235 23.01 18.24 0.54
N MET A 236 23.45 17.28 1.37
CA MET A 236 24.02 17.57 2.70
C MET A 236 25.29 18.43 2.59
N VAL A 237 26.21 18.08 1.68
CA VAL A 237 27.45 18.84 1.47
C VAL A 237 27.15 20.27 0.99
N ASN A 238 26.16 20.45 0.11
CA ASN A 238 25.76 21.77 -0.37
C ASN A 238 25.05 22.60 0.70
N ALA A 239 24.19 21.99 1.52
CA ALA A 239 23.55 22.66 2.66
C ALA A 239 24.59 23.10 3.71
N GLU A 240 25.59 22.26 3.99
CA GLU A 240 26.70 22.62 4.88
C GLU A 240 27.54 23.77 4.34
N LYS A 241 27.87 23.77 3.04
CA LYS A 241 28.59 24.88 2.38
C LYS A 241 27.81 26.19 2.46
N GLN A 242 26.50 26.15 2.22
CA GLN A 242 25.63 27.32 2.36
C GLN A 242 25.59 27.84 3.80
N SER A 243 25.47 26.94 4.80
CA SER A 243 25.49 27.32 6.22
C SER A 243 26.80 27.99 6.64
N LYS A 244 27.95 27.50 6.14
CA LYS A 244 29.27 28.08 6.41
C LYS A 244 29.45 29.45 5.75
N ASN A 245 28.89 29.65 4.55
CA ASN A 245 28.92 30.94 3.87
C ASN A 245 28.05 31.99 4.57
N ILE A 246 26.87 31.61 5.07
CA ILE A 246 25.97 32.48 5.83
C ILE A 246 26.60 32.88 7.18
N LYS A 247 27.30 31.95 7.86
CA LYS A 247 28.05 32.25 9.09
C LYS A 247 29.23 33.20 8.86
N LYS A 248 29.90 33.09 7.71
CA LYS A 248 31.00 34.00 7.33
C LYS A 248 30.51 35.41 6.97
N SER A 249 29.34 35.55 6.33
CA SER A 249 28.78 36.87 6.01
C SER A 249 28.25 37.59 7.26
N THR A 250 27.62 36.86 8.19
CA THR A 250 27.15 37.41 9.47
C THR A 250 28.29 37.84 10.39
N SER A 251 29.38 37.07 10.47
CA SER A 251 30.60 37.48 11.22
C SER A 251 31.34 38.69 10.62
N LYS A 252 31.28 38.88 9.29
CA LYS A 252 31.86 40.06 8.63
C LYS A 252 31.03 41.32 8.92
N ASN A 253 29.70 41.21 8.90
CA ASN A 253 28.82 42.34 9.23
C ASN A 253 28.95 42.77 10.70
N HIS A 254 29.12 41.83 11.63
CA HIS A 254 29.30 42.16 13.05
C HIS A 254 30.61 42.90 13.37
N LYS A 255 31.69 42.65 12.58
CA LYS A 255 32.97 43.37 12.73
C LYS A 255 32.98 44.78 12.13
N ILE A 256 32.03 45.11 11.24
CA ILE A 256 31.93 46.44 10.64
C ILE A 256 31.17 47.40 11.57
N THR A 257 30.23 46.89 12.37
CA THR A 257 29.41 47.71 13.29
C THR A 257 30.07 48.06 14.62
N THR A 258 31.22 47.47 14.97
CA THR A 258 31.96 47.73 16.22
C THR A 258 33.17 48.66 16.07
N LYS A 259 33.34 49.29 14.90
CA LYS A 259 34.45 50.22 14.59
C LYS A 259 33.99 51.67 14.33
N GLN A 260 32.87 52.09 14.90
CA GLN A 260 32.48 53.50 15.00
C GLN A 260 32.51 53.94 16.45
#